data_AF-A0A938J9J0-F1
#
_entry.id   AF-A0A938J9J0-F1
#
_cell.length_a   1.000
_cell.length_b   1.000
_cell.length_c   1.000
_cell.angle_alpha   90.00
_cell.angle_beta   90.00
_cell.angle_gamma   90.00
#
_symmetry.space_group_name_H-M   'P 1'
#
loop_
_entity.id
_entity.type
_entity.pdbx_description
1 polymer ?
#
loop_
_entity_poly.entity_id
_entity_poly.type
_entity_poly.pdbx_seq_one_letter_code
_entity_poly.pdbx_strand_id
1 'polypeptide(L)'
;GAGVLPAVRDGGRVAVVRAFAGEPERGIEILPVSVRDYLRVPGKLAALADLVEGGRLALRVADTFPPERAREAHERLERGGVRGRLVITF
;
A
#
# COMPACT_ATOMS: atom_id res chain seq x y z
N GLY A 1 10.41 8.66 6.12
CA GLY A 1 10.56 8.71 4.65
C GLY A 1 12.02 8.84 4.29
N ALA A 2 12.59 10.03 4.43
CA ALA A 2 13.97 10.34 4.03
C ALA A 2 15.07 9.48 4.68
N GLY A 3 14.85 8.95 5.90
CA GLY A 3 15.82 8.07 6.56
C GLY A 3 16.15 6.76 5.81
N VAL A 4 15.44 6.43 4.72
CA VAL A 4 15.80 5.30 3.85
C VAL A 4 16.94 5.65 2.88
N LEU A 5 17.16 6.93 2.57
CA LEU A 5 18.10 7.35 1.52
C LEU A 5 19.54 6.83 1.75
N PRO A 6 20.10 6.81 2.99
CA PRO A 6 21.44 6.24 3.21
C PRO A 6 21.55 4.74 2.91
N ALA A 7 20.43 3.99 2.91
CA ALA A 7 20.40 2.56 2.60
C ALA A 7 20.29 2.28 1.08
N VAL A 8 20.08 3.32 0.27
CA VAL A 8 19.92 3.21 -1.18
C VAL A 8 21.28 3.44 -1.83
N ARG A 9 21.69 2.52 -2.70
CA ARG A 9 22.90 2.67 -3.51
C ARG A 9 22.85 3.93 -4.38
N ASP A 10 24.01 4.46 -4.74
CA ASP A 10 24.13 5.59 -5.65
C ASP A 10 23.47 5.28 -7.00
N GLY A 11 22.77 6.27 -7.58
CA GLY A 11 21.95 6.08 -8.78
C GLY A 11 20.72 5.17 -8.57
N GLY A 12 20.37 4.84 -7.32
CA GLY A 12 19.21 4.02 -6.97
C GLY A 12 17.87 4.75 -7.13
N ARG A 13 16.77 4.07 -6.78
CA ARG A 13 15.41 4.61 -6.91
C ARG A 13 14.60 4.36 -5.65
N VAL A 14 13.76 5.32 -5.26
CA VAL A 14 12.84 5.21 -4.12
C VAL A 14 11.42 5.48 -4.60
N ALA A 15 10.56 4.47 -4.54
CA ALA A 15 9.13 4.64 -4.78
C ALA A 15 8.44 5.15 -3.51
N VAL A 16 7.70 6.26 -3.60
CA VAL A 16 7.00 6.87 -2.46
C VAL A 16 5.49 6.88 -2.73
N VAL A 17 4.72 6.23 -1.85
CA VAL A 17 3.26 6.10 -1.95
C VAL A 17 2.50 7.06 -1.01
N ARG A 18 3.25 7.93 -0.34
CA ARG A 18 2.81 9.02 0.55
C ARG A 18 3.76 10.19 0.37
N ALA A 19 3.45 11.33 0.99
CA ALA A 19 4.33 12.49 1.00
C ALA A 19 5.74 12.10 1.46
N PHE A 20 6.75 12.62 0.74
CA PHE A 20 8.16 12.39 1.01
C PHE A 20 8.85 13.74 1.22
N ALA A 21 9.45 13.94 2.39
CA ALA A 21 10.19 15.15 2.75
C ALA A 21 11.67 14.78 2.85
N GLY A 22 12.35 14.72 1.72
CA GLY A 22 13.77 14.43 1.62
C GLY A 22 14.30 14.87 0.26
N GLU A 23 15.52 15.41 0.24
CA GLU A 23 16.17 15.83 -0.99
C GLU A 23 16.86 14.65 -1.68
N PRO A 24 16.82 14.57 -3.01
CA PRO A 24 17.64 13.63 -3.76
C PRO A 24 19.12 13.80 -3.40
N GLU A 25 19.80 12.69 -3.11
CA GLU A 25 21.25 12.65 -2.86
C GLU A 25 21.88 11.54 -3.72
N ARG A 26 23.18 11.65 -4.03
CA ARG A 26 23.96 10.60 -4.72
C ARG A 26 23.30 10.05 -6.01
N GLY A 27 22.59 10.93 -6.74
CA GLY A 27 21.88 10.56 -7.96
C GLY A 27 20.65 9.66 -7.75
N ILE A 28 20.11 9.56 -6.55
CA ILE A 28 18.92 8.76 -6.24
C ILE A 28 17.67 9.42 -6.83
N GLU A 29 16.91 8.65 -7.60
CA GLU A 29 15.64 9.10 -8.17
C GLU A 29 14.48 8.83 -7.19
N ILE A 30 13.74 9.88 -6.84
CA ILE A 30 12.50 9.77 -6.05
C ILE A 30 11.33 9.64 -7.03
N LEU A 31 10.56 8.57 -6.91
CA LEU A 31 9.43 8.24 -7.75
C LEU A 31 8.12 8.32 -6.97
N PRO A 32 7.37 9.43 -7.05
CA PRO A 32 6.02 9.48 -6.52
C PRO A 32 5.13 8.48 -7.25
N VAL A 33 4.52 7.57 -6.49
CA VAL A 33 3.56 6.58 -7.02
C VAL A 33 2.19 6.90 -6.44
N SER A 34 1.28 7.31 -7.31
CA SER A 34 -0.12 7.57 -6.96
C SER A 34 -1.02 6.53 -7.61
N VAL A 35 -1.91 5.92 -6.81
CA VAL A 35 -2.94 5.01 -7.34
C VAL A 35 -3.87 5.70 -8.33
N ARG A 36 -4.02 7.03 -8.22
CA ARG A 36 -4.89 7.82 -9.11
C ARG A 36 -4.43 7.76 -10.56
N ASP A 37 -3.12 7.66 -10.77
CA ASP A 37 -2.51 7.59 -12.11
C ASP A 37 -2.76 6.22 -12.77
N TYR A 38 -3.21 5.23 -11.98
CA TYR A 38 -3.36 3.84 -12.40
C TYR A 38 -4.83 3.36 -12.43
N LEU A 39 -5.80 4.23 -12.10
CA LEU A 39 -7.21 3.86 -11.92
C LEU A 39 -7.86 3.22 -13.15
N ARG A 40 -7.40 3.58 -14.35
CA ARG A 40 -8.01 3.15 -15.63
C ARG A 40 -7.13 2.17 -16.41
N VAL A 41 -6.09 1.61 -15.77
CA VAL A 41 -5.20 0.66 -16.45
C VAL A 41 -5.89 -0.71 -16.49
N PRO A 42 -6.27 -1.21 -17.68
CA PRO A 42 -6.99 -2.47 -17.80
C PRO A 42 -6.10 -3.66 -17.39
N GLY A 43 -6.73 -4.77 -17.01
CA GLY A 43 -6.06 -6.05 -16.73
C GLY A 43 -5.26 -6.13 -15.43
N LYS A 44 -5.02 -5.02 -14.72
CA LYS A 44 -4.23 -5.04 -13.48
C LYS A 44 -4.91 -5.77 -12.32
N LEU A 45 -6.21 -5.54 -12.14
CA LEU A 45 -6.99 -6.26 -11.13
C LEU A 45 -7.12 -7.75 -11.48
N ALA A 46 -7.29 -8.08 -12.77
CA ALA A 46 -7.33 -9.47 -13.23
C ALA A 46 -6.00 -10.19 -12.92
N ALA A 47 -4.86 -9.57 -13.24
CA ALA A 47 -3.55 -10.14 -12.90
C ALA A 47 -3.34 -10.34 -11.39
N LEU A 48 -3.92 -9.47 -10.54
CA LEU A 48 -3.89 -9.68 -9.09
C LEU A 48 -4.76 -10.87 -8.67
N ALA A 49 -5.93 -11.06 -9.30
CA ALA A 49 -6.78 -12.22 -9.06
C ALA A 49 -6.08 -13.53 -9.45
N ASP A 50 -5.46 -13.58 -10.63
CA ASP A 50 -4.70 -14.76 -11.10
C ASP A 50 -3.58 -15.15 -10.11
N LEU A 51 -2.89 -14.17 -9.52
CA LEU A 51 -1.86 -14.42 -8.51
C LEU A 51 -2.44 -14.96 -7.20
N VAL A 52 -3.64 -14.53 -6.81
CA VAL A 52 -4.33 -15.04 -5.62
C VAL A 52 -4.79 -16.48 -5.87
N GLU A 53 -5.44 -16.73 -7.00
CA GLU A 53 -5.91 -18.06 -7.40
C GLU A 53 -4.75 -19.05 -7.54
N GLY A 54 -3.62 -18.62 -8.09
CA GLY A 54 -2.39 -19.41 -8.17
C GLY A 54 -1.63 -19.54 -6.85
N GLY A 55 -2.15 -19.04 -5.73
CA GLY A 55 -1.51 -19.11 -4.41
C GLY A 55 -0.21 -18.31 -4.28
N ARG A 56 0.10 -17.45 -5.25
CA ARG A 56 1.30 -16.60 -5.31
C ARG A 56 1.14 -15.31 -4.50
N LEU A 57 -0.10 -14.90 -4.23
CA LEU A 57 -0.44 -13.74 -3.42
C LEU A 57 -1.42 -14.12 -2.32
N ALA A 58 -0.95 -14.10 -1.07
CA ALA A 58 -1.81 -14.35 0.09
C ALA A 58 -2.60 -13.09 0.49
N LEU A 59 -3.92 -13.22 0.56
CA LEU A 59 -4.79 -12.20 1.14
C LEU A 59 -4.70 -12.22 2.67
N ARG A 60 -4.81 -11.04 3.29
CA ARG A 60 -4.80 -10.88 4.74
C ARG A 60 -5.98 -10.05 5.18
N VAL A 61 -7.00 -10.71 5.71
CA VAL A 61 -8.12 -10.07 6.40
C VAL A 61 -7.83 -10.10 7.89
N ALA A 62 -7.75 -8.93 8.50
CA ALA A 62 -7.49 -8.77 9.92
C ALA A 62 -8.77 -8.96 10.75
N ASP A 63 -9.91 -8.54 10.19
CA ASP A 63 -11.25 -8.78 10.73
C ASP A 63 -12.34 -8.36 9.72
N THR A 64 -13.56 -8.77 9.99
CA THR A 64 -14.76 -8.40 9.23
C THR A 64 -15.80 -7.73 10.14
N PHE A 65 -16.46 -6.70 9.64
CA PHE A 65 -17.48 -5.95 10.38
C PHE A 65 -18.75 -5.86 9.53
N PRO A 66 -19.94 -5.96 10.14
CA PRO A 66 -21.16 -5.53 9.47
C PRO A 66 -21.17 -4.00 9.32
N PRO A 67 -21.98 -3.43 8.41
CA PRO A 67 -21.96 -1.99 8.11
C PRO A 67 -22.26 -1.11 9.35
N GLU A 68 -23.11 -1.59 10.26
CA GLU A 68 -23.49 -0.90 11.50
C GLU A 68 -22.29 -0.70 12.44
N ARG A 69 -21.24 -1.52 12.30
CA ARG A 69 -20.01 -1.47 13.09
C ARG A 69 -18.84 -0.81 12.34
N ALA A 70 -19.11 -0.08 11.25
CA ALA A 70 -18.06 0.63 10.51
C ALA A 70 -17.23 1.59 11.39
N ARG A 71 -17.87 2.22 12.40
CA ARG A 71 -17.17 3.05 13.39
C ARG A 71 -16.08 2.29 14.14
N GLU A 72 -16.37 1.08 14.60
CA GLU A 72 -15.41 0.26 15.33
C GLU A 72 -14.23 -0.17 14.44
N ALA A 73 -14.51 -0.52 13.18
CA ALA A 73 -13.47 -0.81 12.20
C ALA A 73 -12.53 0.40 12.03
N HIS A 74 -13.07 1.62 11.97
CA HIS A 74 -12.29 2.84 11.88
C HIS A 74 -11.44 3.10 13.12
N GLU A 75 -12.04 3.04 14.32
CA GLU A 75 -11.32 3.24 15.59
C GLU A 75 -10.18 2.22 15.76
N ARG A 76 -10.38 0.97 15.32
CA ARG A 76 -9.33 -0.04 15.30
C ARG A 76 -8.20 0.30 14.32
N LEU A 77 -8.53 0.82 13.13
CA LEU A 77 -7.53 1.25 12.16
C LEU A 77 -6.70 2.43 12.71
N GLU A 78 -7.37 3.42 13.31
CA GLU A 78 -6.74 4.63 13.86
C GLU A 78 -5.78 4.34 15.00
N ARG A 79 -6.10 3.37 15.87
CA ARG A 79 -5.18 2.90 16.92
C ARG A 79 -3.88 2.31 16.38
N GLY A 80 -3.81 1.98 15.09
CA GLY A 80 -2.65 1.37 14.46
C GLY A 80 -2.45 -0.11 14.83
N GLY A 81 -1.34 -0.70 14.39
CA GLY A 81 -1.01 -2.10 14.69
C GLY A 81 -1.84 -3.15 13.95
N VAL A 82 -2.67 -2.74 12.98
CA VAL A 82 -3.48 -3.67 12.18
C VAL A 82 -2.63 -4.32 11.08
N ARG A 83 -2.49 -5.65 11.14
CA ARG A 83 -1.88 -6.44 10.07
C ARG A 83 -2.98 -7.07 9.19
N GLY A 84 -3.22 -6.49 8.02
CA GLY A 84 -4.25 -6.94 7.08
C GLY A 84 -5.35 -5.88 6.88
N ARG A 85 -6.42 -6.26 6.19
CA ARG A 85 -7.57 -5.38 5.91
C ARG A 85 -8.69 -5.62 6.92
N LEU A 86 -9.31 -4.53 7.37
CA LEU A 86 -10.61 -4.56 8.04
C LEU A 86 -11.66 -4.41 6.94
N VAL A 87 -12.56 -5.39 6.83
CA VAL A 87 -13.50 -5.49 5.70
C VAL A 87 -14.92 -5.28 6.19
N ILE A 88 -15.70 -4.48 5.47
CA ILE A 88 -17.14 -4.39 5.68
C ILE A 88 -17.82 -5.47 4.85
N THR A 89 -18.64 -6.32 5.48
CA THR A 89 -19.40 -7.41 4.86
C THR A 89 -20.89 -7.11 4.96
N PHE A 90 -21.61 -7.23 3.85
CA PHE A 90 -23.04 -6.90 3.71
C PHE A 90 -23.90 -8.15 3.60
#